data_AF-A0A0C4DUC4-F1
#
_entry.id   AF-A0A0C4DUC4-F1
#
_cell.length_a   1.000
_cell.length_b   1.000
_cell.length_c   1.000
_cell.angle_alpha   90.00
_cell.angle_beta   90.00
_cell.angle_gamma   90.00
#
_symmetry.space_group_name_H-M   'P 1'
#
loop_
_entity.id
_entity.type
_entity.pdbx_description
1 polymer ?
#
loop_
_entity_poly.entity_id
_entity_poly.type
_entity_poly.pdbx_seq_one_letter_code
_entity_poly.pdbx_strand_id
1 'polypeptide(L)'
;MASSPSTGPNAPVDLNIDKEKLKKAFDVSHFDFNAVLRGAQLTLVGAHRALQNPAIFTSEHYRQAAYAVAAGIAIRLIIAIPIFGVKVLLWFLGFVFQLEDGAWNDQLVDGLNFIGEYVLQVPLFLMTLMRSITPTLDNLFMDSLRWVDMTYVQKHKNEKPDQLRDMYYPNLSMYPKRDGSTNSTSTAESTTMFLWKYARKGGISLGIFAASYLPVVGQLVLPAASFYTFNKTVGLGPASVIFGTSIFLPKTYLVIFLQTYYASRSLVRELLEPYFSRVHMTKQQKKKWFRSREGILFGFGIGFYILLRVPLLGVLIYGIAEASTAYLITKITDPPPPPSERAAFAESQVVWKNKHEFLNLSLGDLDALQTNPRENPPPYAEVDPRAQKSTS
;
A
#
# COMPACT_ATOMS: atom_id res chain seq x y z
N MET A 1 39.61 -44.12 -42.68
CA MET A 1 38.50 -44.10 -41.70
C MET A 1 38.86 -43.10 -40.61
N ALA A 2 38.01 -42.09 -40.45
CA ALA A 2 37.89 -41.12 -39.34
C ALA A 2 39.17 -40.54 -38.70
N SER A 3 39.46 -39.27 -39.02
CA SER A 3 40.19 -38.36 -38.13
C SER A 3 39.32 -37.12 -37.87
N SER A 4 38.85 -37.01 -36.62
CA SER A 4 38.03 -35.91 -36.10
C SER A 4 38.81 -34.60 -36.05
N PRO A 5 38.18 -33.43 -36.33
CA PRO A 5 38.75 -32.15 -35.96
C PRO A 5 38.48 -31.86 -34.48
N SER A 6 39.55 -31.56 -33.74
CA SER A 6 39.53 -31.09 -32.36
C SER A 6 38.79 -29.76 -32.23
N THR A 7 37.69 -29.73 -31.50
CA THR A 7 37.05 -28.50 -31.03
C THR A 7 37.72 -28.03 -29.73
N GLY A 8 38.53 -26.97 -29.82
CA GLY A 8 39.13 -26.32 -28.64
C GLY A 8 38.07 -25.64 -27.76
N PRO A 9 38.25 -25.59 -26.43
CA PRO A 9 37.25 -25.05 -25.51
C PRO A 9 37.59 -23.59 -25.17
N ASN A 10 37.33 -22.63 -26.07
CA ASN A 10 37.46 -21.19 -25.74
C ASN A 10 36.70 -20.31 -26.75
N ALA A 11 35.40 -20.54 -26.91
CA ALA A 11 34.54 -19.48 -27.44
C ALA A 11 34.09 -18.62 -26.24
N PRO A 12 34.42 -17.32 -26.18
CA PRO A 12 33.86 -16.46 -25.14
C PRO A 12 32.35 -16.45 -25.32
N VAL A 13 31.63 -16.86 -24.27
CA VAL A 13 30.18 -16.72 -24.20
C VAL A 13 29.92 -15.21 -24.20
N ASP A 14 29.57 -14.68 -25.36
CA ASP A 14 29.20 -13.28 -25.54
C ASP A 14 27.87 -13.06 -24.83
N LEU A 15 27.95 -12.77 -23.54
CA LEU A 15 26.83 -12.29 -22.72
C LEU A 15 26.45 -10.92 -23.28
N ASN A 16 25.60 -10.93 -24.31
CA ASN A 16 24.99 -9.73 -24.88
C ASN A 16 24.02 -9.16 -23.85
N ILE A 17 24.60 -8.48 -22.86
CA ILE A 17 23.91 -7.81 -21.77
C ILE A 17 23.24 -6.58 -22.37
N ASP A 18 21.94 -6.69 -22.57
CA ASP A 18 21.07 -5.62 -23.04
C ASP A 18 21.07 -4.47 -22.00
N LYS A 19 21.97 -3.51 -22.23
CA LYS A 19 22.23 -2.37 -21.32
C LYS A 19 20.97 -1.55 -21.07
N GLU A 20 20.04 -1.49 -22.01
CA GLU A 20 18.77 -0.77 -21.84
C GLU A 20 17.81 -1.51 -20.91
N LYS A 21 17.69 -2.84 -21.06
CA LYS A 21 16.92 -3.66 -20.11
C LYS A 21 17.49 -3.58 -18.71
N LEU A 22 18.81 -3.59 -18.56
CA LEU A 22 19.46 -3.41 -17.25
C LEU A 22 19.19 -2.01 -16.69
N LYS A 23 19.39 -0.95 -17.47
CA LYS A 23 19.14 0.42 -17.03
C LYS A 23 17.69 0.61 -16.57
N LYS A 24 16.74 -0.02 -17.25
CA LYS A 24 15.32 -0.03 -16.84
C LYS A 24 15.06 -0.88 -15.59
N ALA A 25 15.74 -2.02 -15.44
CA ALA A 25 15.61 -2.88 -14.25
C ALA A 25 16.19 -2.24 -12.98
N PHE A 26 17.17 -1.36 -13.14
CA PHE A 26 17.80 -0.56 -12.09
C PHE A 26 17.20 0.85 -11.92
N ASP A 27 16.18 1.21 -12.70
CA ASP A 27 15.53 2.51 -12.57
C ASP A 27 14.84 2.64 -11.20
N VAL A 28 15.17 3.71 -10.48
CA VAL A 28 14.68 4.08 -9.15
C VAL A 28 13.76 5.29 -9.20
N SER A 29 13.52 5.87 -10.38
CA SER A 29 12.76 7.11 -10.57
C SER A 29 11.36 7.07 -9.96
N HIS A 30 10.71 5.91 -9.89
CA HIS A 30 9.39 5.73 -9.25
C HIS A 30 9.43 5.84 -7.72
N PHE A 31 10.60 5.59 -7.10
CA PHE A 31 10.83 5.52 -5.66
C PHE A 31 11.89 6.53 -5.22
N ASP A 32 11.57 7.81 -5.36
CA ASP A 32 12.40 8.94 -4.93
C ASP A 32 12.19 9.23 -3.44
N PHE A 33 13.26 9.42 -2.68
CA PHE A 33 13.21 9.80 -1.27
C PHE A 33 12.42 11.09 -1.02
N ASN A 34 12.56 12.09 -1.91
CA ASN A 34 11.80 13.33 -1.81
C ASN A 34 10.30 13.06 -1.95
N ALA A 35 9.90 12.12 -2.81
CA ALA A 35 8.51 11.71 -2.93
C ALA A 35 8.01 11.01 -1.65
N VAL A 36 8.83 10.18 -1.01
CA VAL A 36 8.49 9.53 0.27
C VAL A 36 8.29 10.57 1.37
N LEU A 37 9.23 11.51 1.52
CA LEU A 37 9.13 12.57 2.52
C LEU A 37 7.88 13.44 2.28
N ARG A 38 7.61 13.79 1.01
CA ARG A 38 6.41 14.52 0.62
C ARG A 38 5.12 13.77 0.93
N GLY A 39 5.12 12.45 0.71
CA GLY A 39 4.01 11.58 1.10
C GLY A 39 3.74 11.64 2.60
N ALA A 40 4.78 11.58 3.42
CA ALA A 40 4.66 11.69 4.87
C ALA A 40 4.17 13.09 5.31
N GLN A 41 4.61 14.16 4.65
CA GLN A 41 4.06 15.51 4.87
C GLN A 41 2.56 15.55 4.57
N LEU A 42 2.12 14.94 3.46
CA LEU A 42 0.70 14.85 3.10
C LEU A 42 -0.11 14.02 4.10
N THR A 43 0.48 13.03 4.77
CA THR A 43 -0.18 12.35 5.90
C THR A 43 -0.55 13.35 6.98
N LEU A 44 0.39 14.18 7.42
CA LEU A 44 0.17 15.14 8.50
C LEU A 44 -0.82 16.23 8.10
N VAL A 45 -0.63 16.82 6.91
CA VAL A 45 -1.54 17.86 6.39
C VAL A 45 -2.93 17.29 6.15
N GLY A 46 -3.02 16.12 5.52
CA GLY A 46 -4.28 15.42 5.28
C GLY A 46 -5.01 15.10 6.58
N ALA A 47 -4.31 14.55 7.57
CA ALA A 47 -4.89 14.22 8.88
C ALA A 47 -5.39 15.49 9.59
N HIS A 48 -4.61 16.57 9.57
CA HIS A 48 -5.03 17.84 10.13
C HIS A 48 -6.29 18.40 9.44
N ARG A 49 -6.35 18.34 8.11
CA ARG A 49 -7.53 18.77 7.34
C ARG A 49 -8.74 17.88 7.57
N ALA A 50 -8.54 16.57 7.71
CA ALA A 50 -9.60 15.63 8.05
C ALA A 50 -10.19 15.95 9.42
N LEU A 51 -9.35 16.21 10.44
CA LEU A 51 -9.82 16.61 11.77
C LEU A 51 -10.61 17.93 11.79
N GLN A 52 -10.43 18.79 10.79
CA GLN A 52 -11.23 20.01 10.64
C GLN A 52 -12.58 19.79 9.95
N ASN A 53 -12.82 18.62 9.35
CA ASN A 53 -14.05 18.33 8.64
C ASN A 53 -15.16 17.92 9.64
N PRO A 54 -16.18 18.77 9.87
CA PRO A 54 -17.26 18.45 10.80
C PRO A 54 -18.11 17.25 10.34
N ALA A 55 -18.15 16.95 9.04
CA ALA A 55 -18.93 15.85 8.49
C ALA A 55 -18.40 14.46 8.91
N ILE A 56 -17.14 14.37 9.33
CA ILE A 56 -16.55 13.11 9.83
C ILE A 56 -17.12 12.74 11.21
N PHE A 57 -17.54 13.75 11.99
CA PHE A 57 -17.97 13.60 13.38
C PHE A 57 -19.50 13.53 13.52
N THR A 58 -20.18 12.93 12.55
CA THR A 58 -21.64 12.72 12.63
C THR A 58 -21.98 11.48 13.47
N SER A 59 -23.20 11.46 14.02
CA SER A 59 -23.69 10.38 14.89
C SER A 59 -23.64 8.99 14.22
N GLU A 60 -23.86 8.93 12.91
CA GLU A 60 -23.76 7.70 12.12
C GLU A 60 -22.33 7.14 12.10
N HIS A 61 -21.34 8.00 11.83
CA HIS A 61 -19.93 7.60 11.82
C HIS A 61 -19.42 7.24 13.22
N TYR A 62 -19.87 7.93 14.26
CA TYR A 62 -19.54 7.58 15.65
C TYR A 62 -20.07 6.21 16.07
N ARG A 63 -21.33 5.88 15.73
CA ARG A 63 -21.92 4.58 16.04
C ARG A 63 -21.14 3.44 15.37
N GLN A 64 -20.71 3.64 14.14
CA GLN A 64 -19.92 2.66 13.39
C GLN A 64 -18.50 2.55 13.92
N ALA A 65 -17.88 3.68 14.29
CA ALA A 65 -16.58 3.68 14.96
C ALA A 65 -16.66 2.90 16.28
N ALA A 66 -17.74 3.03 17.05
CA ALA A 66 -17.96 2.25 18.26
C ALA A 66 -18.06 0.74 17.99
N TYR A 67 -18.85 0.32 16.99
CA TYR A 67 -18.92 -1.10 16.58
C TYR A 67 -17.57 -1.63 16.13
N ALA A 68 -16.80 -0.83 15.39
CA ALA A 68 -15.47 -1.19 14.93
C ALA A 68 -14.46 -1.31 16.07
N VAL A 69 -14.51 -0.41 17.07
CA VAL A 69 -13.69 -0.52 18.29
C VAL A 69 -14.06 -1.78 19.06
N ALA A 70 -15.35 -2.08 19.22
CA ALA A 70 -15.82 -3.30 19.88
C ALA A 70 -15.35 -4.57 19.14
N ALA A 71 -15.45 -4.60 17.81
CA ALA A 71 -14.94 -5.70 17.00
C ALA A 71 -13.41 -5.86 17.12
N GLY A 72 -12.66 -4.75 17.10
CA GLY A 72 -11.22 -4.76 17.31
C GLY A 72 -10.82 -5.31 18.69
N ILE A 73 -11.53 -4.92 19.75
CA ILE A 73 -11.35 -5.47 21.10
C ILE A 73 -11.67 -6.97 21.11
N ALA A 74 -12.79 -7.38 20.54
CA ALA A 74 -13.21 -8.79 20.49
C ALA A 74 -12.15 -9.66 19.80
N ILE A 75 -11.60 -9.22 18.66
CA ILE A 75 -10.57 -9.99 17.95
C ILE A 75 -9.26 -10.00 18.71
N ARG A 76 -8.87 -8.89 19.33
CA ARG A 76 -7.69 -8.86 20.21
C ARG A 76 -7.84 -9.86 21.37
N LEU A 77 -9.02 -9.98 21.95
CA LEU A 77 -9.32 -10.98 22.97
C LEU A 77 -9.24 -12.40 22.40
N ILE A 78 -9.86 -12.68 21.24
CA ILE A 78 -9.79 -13.98 20.57
C ILE A 78 -8.33 -14.43 20.34
N ILE A 79 -7.44 -13.51 20.00
CA ILE A 79 -6.01 -13.81 19.77
C ILE A 79 -5.25 -13.92 21.10
N ALA A 80 -5.58 -13.09 22.09
CA ALA A 80 -4.95 -13.12 23.40
C ALA A 80 -5.31 -14.38 24.20
N ILE A 81 -6.51 -14.93 24.03
CA ILE A 81 -6.99 -16.11 24.78
C ILE A 81 -6.07 -17.33 24.57
N PRO A 82 -5.71 -17.75 23.35
CA PRO A 82 -4.75 -18.83 23.13
C PRO A 82 -3.37 -18.55 23.73
N ILE A 83 -2.86 -17.32 23.60
CA ILE A 83 -1.56 -16.93 24.16
C ILE A 83 -1.59 -17.02 25.69
N PHE A 84 -2.66 -16.53 26.31
CA PHE A 84 -2.88 -16.64 27.74
C PHE A 84 -3.04 -18.11 28.18
N GLY A 85 -3.76 -18.93 27.41
CA GLY A 85 -3.88 -20.36 27.65
C GLY A 85 -2.54 -21.09 27.62
N VAL A 86 -1.67 -20.77 26.67
CA VAL A 86 -0.29 -21.30 26.63
C VAL A 86 0.50 -20.85 27.85
N LYS A 87 0.40 -19.59 28.27
CA LYS A 87 1.06 -19.11 29.51
C LYS A 87 0.59 -19.87 30.74
N VAL A 88 -0.72 -20.10 30.89
CA VAL A 88 -1.28 -20.86 32.01
C VAL A 88 -0.84 -22.33 31.97
N LEU A 89 -0.82 -22.94 30.78
CA LEU A 89 -0.34 -24.31 30.60
C LEU A 89 1.15 -24.44 30.96
N LEU A 90 1.99 -23.52 30.50
CA LEU A 90 3.41 -23.50 30.84
C LEU A 90 3.64 -23.26 32.33
N TRP A 91 2.85 -22.38 32.95
CA TRP A 91 2.87 -22.17 34.39
C TRP A 91 2.50 -23.45 35.16
N PHE A 92 1.47 -24.18 34.72
CA PHE A 92 1.10 -25.48 35.31
C PHE A 92 2.18 -26.56 35.08
N LEU A 93 2.78 -26.60 33.89
CA LEU A 93 3.88 -27.52 33.59
C LEU A 93 5.13 -27.21 34.41
N GLY A 94 5.44 -25.93 34.69
CA GLY A 94 6.52 -25.52 35.58
C GLY A 94 6.33 -25.94 37.04
N PHE A 95 5.07 -26.14 37.46
CA PHE A 95 4.77 -26.71 38.77
C PHE A 95 5.03 -28.23 38.83
N VAL A 96 4.84 -28.95 37.71
CA VAL A 96 4.99 -30.42 37.63
C VAL A 96 6.42 -30.83 37.29
N PHE A 97 7.04 -30.11 36.37
CA PHE A 97 8.41 -30.31 35.91
C PHE A 97 9.18 -29.07 36.36
N GLN A 98 10.23 -29.21 37.17
CA GLN A 98 11.13 -28.12 37.59
C GLN A 98 11.85 -27.50 36.38
N LEU A 99 11.10 -26.80 35.53
CA LEU A 99 11.58 -26.06 34.38
C LEU A 99 12.22 -24.79 34.91
N GLU A 100 13.50 -24.56 34.58
CA GLU A 100 14.22 -23.35 34.99
C GLU A 100 13.41 -22.09 34.67
N ASP A 101 13.14 -21.32 35.73
CA ASP A 101 12.19 -20.21 35.74
C ASP A 101 12.56 -19.11 34.73
N GLY A 102 11.60 -18.71 33.89
CA GLY A 102 11.61 -17.44 33.16
C GLY A 102 11.98 -17.50 31.67
N ALA A 103 13.09 -18.15 31.31
CA ALA A 103 13.66 -17.98 29.95
C ALA A 103 12.77 -18.54 28.83
N TRP A 104 12.15 -19.70 29.02
CA TRP A 104 11.29 -20.34 28.01
C TRP A 104 9.94 -19.65 27.85
N ASN A 105 9.40 -19.07 28.92
CA ASN A 105 8.11 -18.39 28.92
C ASN A 105 8.17 -17.12 28.08
N ASP A 106 9.18 -16.28 28.31
CA ASP A 106 9.33 -15.02 27.60
C ASP A 106 9.66 -15.23 26.12
N GLN A 107 10.55 -16.19 25.81
CA GLN A 107 10.93 -16.50 24.43
C GLN A 107 9.78 -17.08 23.59
N LEU A 108 8.93 -17.93 24.17
CA LEU A 108 7.74 -18.47 23.49
C LEU A 108 6.65 -17.41 23.29
N VAL A 109 6.42 -16.57 24.30
CA VAL A 109 5.42 -15.50 24.24
C VAL A 109 5.81 -14.44 23.22
N ASP A 110 7.09 -14.05 23.19
CA ASP A 110 7.63 -13.14 22.19
C ASP A 110 7.58 -13.76 20.80
N GLY A 111 7.83 -15.06 20.67
CA GLY A 111 7.65 -15.82 19.43
C GLY A 111 6.21 -15.80 18.93
N LEU A 112 5.23 -16.00 19.80
CA LEU A 112 3.79 -15.97 19.44
C LEU A 112 3.33 -14.56 19.04
N ASN A 113 3.76 -13.53 19.78
CA ASN A 113 3.51 -12.14 19.42
C ASN A 113 4.16 -11.81 18.07
N PHE A 114 5.40 -12.27 17.85
CA PHE A 114 6.10 -12.10 16.58
C PHE A 114 5.34 -12.78 15.43
N ILE A 115 4.86 -14.02 15.63
CA ILE A 115 4.08 -14.74 14.63
C ILE A 115 2.77 -14.00 14.33
N GLY A 116 2.02 -13.59 15.34
CA GLY A 116 0.75 -12.87 15.17
C GLY A 116 0.93 -11.55 14.41
N GLU A 117 1.92 -10.76 14.81
CA GLU A 117 2.10 -9.41 14.30
C GLU A 117 2.85 -9.38 12.95
N TYR A 118 3.91 -10.18 12.81
CA TYR A 118 4.82 -10.14 11.67
C TYR A 118 4.57 -11.24 10.64
N VAL A 119 4.23 -12.46 11.05
CA VAL A 119 4.06 -13.60 10.13
C VAL A 119 2.61 -13.69 9.61
N LEU A 120 1.63 -13.65 10.51
CA LEU A 120 0.20 -13.73 10.18
C LEU A 120 -0.39 -12.38 9.78
N GLN A 121 0.30 -11.28 10.09
CA GLN A 121 -0.14 -9.91 9.78
C GLN A 121 -1.56 -9.64 10.27
N VAL A 122 -1.86 -10.09 11.50
CA VAL A 122 -3.17 -9.93 12.14
C VAL A 122 -3.71 -8.50 12.02
N PRO A 123 -2.93 -7.42 12.25
CA PRO A 123 -3.45 -6.06 12.10
C PRO A 123 -3.95 -5.73 10.69
N LEU A 124 -3.29 -6.22 9.64
CA LEU A 124 -3.72 -5.99 8.25
C LEU A 124 -4.96 -6.82 7.92
N PHE A 125 -5.01 -8.07 8.38
CA PHE A 125 -6.20 -8.90 8.27
C PHE A 125 -7.41 -8.22 8.90
N LEU A 126 -7.23 -7.66 10.09
CA LEU A 126 -8.23 -6.88 10.80
C LEU A 126 -8.67 -5.66 10.01
N MET A 127 -7.73 -4.88 9.47
CA MET A 127 -8.05 -3.70 8.65
C MET A 127 -8.93 -4.08 7.47
N THR A 128 -8.58 -5.12 6.71
CA THR A 128 -9.37 -5.49 5.54
C THR A 128 -10.71 -6.16 5.90
N LEU A 129 -10.79 -6.85 7.05
CA LEU A 129 -12.05 -7.36 7.57
C LEU A 129 -12.98 -6.20 7.98
N MET A 130 -12.43 -5.14 8.57
CA MET A 130 -13.21 -3.96 8.98
C MET A 130 -13.91 -3.29 7.80
N ARG A 131 -13.29 -3.26 6.62
CA ARG A 131 -13.91 -2.75 5.39
C ARG A 131 -15.13 -3.58 4.95
N SER A 132 -15.08 -4.90 5.07
CA SER A 132 -16.24 -5.76 4.75
C SER A 132 -17.41 -5.52 5.71
N ILE A 133 -17.12 -5.07 6.92
CA ILE A 133 -18.11 -4.81 7.97
C ILE A 133 -18.65 -3.37 7.88
N THR A 134 -17.89 -2.43 7.31
CA THR A 134 -18.18 -0.98 7.40
C THR A 134 -18.30 -0.33 6.01
N PRO A 135 -19.47 -0.41 5.35
CA PRO A 135 -19.70 0.17 4.01
C PRO A 135 -19.63 1.71 3.94
N THR A 136 -19.31 2.40 5.04
CA THR A 136 -19.36 3.87 5.15
C THR A 136 -18.05 4.57 4.86
N LEU A 137 -16.95 3.84 4.67
CA LEU A 137 -15.67 4.42 4.26
C LEU A 137 -15.78 5.15 2.92
N ASP A 138 -16.62 4.64 2.03
CA ASP A 138 -16.92 5.28 0.75
C ASP A 138 -17.63 6.64 0.92
N ASN A 139 -18.61 6.69 1.82
CA ASN A 139 -19.33 7.93 2.14
C ASN A 139 -18.38 8.93 2.80
N LEU A 140 -17.55 8.46 3.74
CA LEU A 140 -16.56 9.27 4.42
C LEU A 140 -15.54 9.88 3.46
N PHE A 141 -15.07 9.10 2.48
CA PHE A 141 -14.22 9.59 1.40
C PHE A 141 -14.93 10.69 0.59
N MET A 142 -16.18 10.46 0.17
CA MET A 142 -16.93 11.42 -0.64
C MET A 142 -17.26 12.70 0.14
N ASP A 143 -17.66 12.62 1.41
CA ASP A 143 -17.91 13.77 2.26
C ASP A 143 -16.64 14.58 2.52
N SER A 144 -15.51 13.90 2.68
CA SER A 144 -14.20 14.53 2.81
C SER A 144 -13.76 15.20 1.51
N LEU A 145 -14.03 14.59 0.36
CA LEU A 145 -13.76 15.19 -0.95
C LEU A 145 -14.59 16.46 -1.16
N ARG A 146 -15.87 16.45 -0.79
CA ARG A 146 -16.75 17.63 -0.80
C ARG A 146 -16.19 18.74 0.09
N TRP A 147 -15.75 18.40 1.29
CA TRP A 147 -15.15 19.35 2.22
C TRP A 147 -13.85 19.96 1.68
N VAL A 148 -13.00 19.16 1.03
CA VAL A 148 -11.77 19.64 0.38
C VAL A 148 -12.08 20.65 -0.72
N ASP A 149 -13.06 20.38 -1.58
CA ASP A 149 -13.48 21.31 -2.63
C ASP A 149 -14.07 22.60 -2.06
N MET A 150 -14.93 22.50 -1.04
CA MET A 150 -15.49 23.68 -0.39
C MET A 150 -14.39 24.54 0.25
N THR A 151 -13.44 23.91 0.94
CA THR A 151 -12.31 24.62 1.57
C THR A 151 -11.39 25.23 0.53
N TYR A 152 -11.23 24.59 -0.63
CA TYR A 152 -10.47 25.13 -1.76
C TYR A 152 -11.12 26.41 -2.30
N VAL A 153 -12.42 26.39 -2.58
CA VAL A 153 -13.17 27.59 -3.01
C VAL A 153 -13.09 28.69 -1.94
N GLN A 154 -13.17 28.31 -0.66
CA GLN A 154 -13.05 29.27 0.43
C GLN A 154 -11.67 29.92 0.53
N LYS A 155 -10.59 29.16 0.29
CA LYS A 155 -9.21 29.65 0.29
C LYS A 155 -8.95 30.64 -0.86
N HIS A 156 -9.57 30.42 -2.02
CA HIS A 156 -9.32 31.23 -3.23
C HIS A 156 -10.50 32.17 -3.56
N LYS A 157 -11.31 32.58 -2.57
CA LYS A 157 -12.46 33.49 -2.76
C LYS A 157 -12.12 34.82 -3.43
N ASN A 158 -10.87 35.27 -3.29
CA ASN A 158 -10.39 36.55 -3.83
C ASN A 158 -9.71 36.40 -5.20
N GLU A 159 -9.67 35.19 -5.76
CA GLU A 159 -9.05 34.90 -7.05
C GLU A 159 -10.10 34.82 -8.16
N LYS A 160 -9.66 34.92 -9.41
CA LYS A 160 -10.57 34.87 -10.56
C LYS A 160 -11.12 33.45 -10.73
N PRO A 161 -12.45 33.26 -10.91
CA PRO A 161 -13.05 31.94 -11.09
C PRO A 161 -12.42 31.12 -12.22
N ASP A 162 -12.04 31.77 -13.32
CA ASP A 162 -11.45 31.13 -14.50
C ASP A 162 -10.03 30.59 -14.28
N GLN A 163 -9.40 30.92 -13.15
CA GLN A 163 -8.05 30.47 -12.76
C GLN A 163 -8.10 29.38 -11.68
N LEU A 164 -9.30 28.97 -11.24
CA LEU A 164 -9.47 27.93 -10.23
C LEU A 164 -9.46 26.55 -10.88
N ARG A 165 -8.95 25.55 -10.16
CA ARG A 165 -9.08 24.16 -10.59
C ARG A 165 -10.55 23.74 -10.56
N ASP A 166 -10.90 22.77 -11.41
CA ASP A 166 -12.21 22.13 -11.35
C ASP A 166 -12.42 21.37 -10.02
N MET A 167 -13.69 21.23 -9.64
CA MET A 167 -14.11 20.50 -8.45
C MET A 167 -14.08 18.98 -8.68
N TYR A 168 -13.69 18.22 -7.66
CA TYR A 168 -13.62 16.76 -7.75
C TYR A 168 -14.95 16.11 -7.41
N TYR A 169 -15.58 16.55 -6.33
CA TYR A 169 -16.78 15.92 -5.79
C TYR A 169 -17.97 15.89 -6.76
N PRO A 170 -18.33 16.98 -7.47
CA PRO A 170 -19.52 17.00 -8.32
C PRO A 170 -19.46 15.98 -9.46
N ASN A 171 -18.32 15.88 -10.13
CA ASN A 171 -18.15 14.94 -11.25
C ASN A 171 -17.95 13.50 -10.76
N LEU A 172 -17.15 13.31 -9.69
CA LEU A 172 -16.87 11.97 -9.18
C LEU A 172 -18.12 11.32 -8.56
N SER A 173 -19.03 12.10 -7.97
CA SER A 173 -20.28 11.58 -7.39
C SER A 173 -21.24 11.03 -8.44
N MET A 174 -21.16 11.53 -9.68
CA MET A 174 -21.94 11.04 -10.83
C MET A 174 -21.39 9.76 -11.44
N TYR A 175 -20.15 9.36 -11.10
CA TYR A 175 -19.56 8.17 -11.69
C TYR A 175 -20.20 6.91 -11.09
N PRO A 176 -20.60 5.93 -11.92
CA PRO A 176 -21.18 4.70 -11.41
C PRO A 176 -20.14 3.95 -10.57
N LYS A 177 -20.56 3.50 -9.40
CA LYS A 177 -19.74 2.66 -8.53
C LYS A 177 -19.75 1.24 -9.10
N ARG A 178 -18.59 0.75 -9.53
CA ARG A 178 -18.41 -0.68 -9.75
C ARG A 178 -18.04 -1.30 -8.42
N ASP A 179 -18.84 -2.27 -7.97
CA ASP A 179 -18.45 -3.07 -6.83
C ASP A 179 -17.08 -3.70 -7.11
N GLY A 180 -16.08 -3.27 -6.34
CA GLY A 180 -14.70 -3.77 -6.43
C GLY A 180 -14.60 -5.26 -6.10
N SER A 181 -15.67 -5.86 -5.59
CA SER A 181 -15.90 -7.29 -5.66
C SER A 181 -16.30 -7.66 -7.09
N THR A 182 -15.33 -8.14 -7.86
CA THR A 182 -15.64 -9.17 -8.85
C THR A 182 -16.32 -10.33 -8.12
N ASN A 183 -17.65 -10.28 -8.04
CA ASN A 183 -18.65 -11.35 -8.01
C ASN A 183 -19.91 -10.82 -7.32
N SER A 184 -21.03 -10.94 -8.03
CA SER A 184 -22.41 -10.75 -7.60
C SER A 184 -22.85 -11.78 -6.54
N THR A 185 -21.99 -12.09 -5.57
CA THR A 185 -22.27 -13.12 -4.58
C THR A 185 -22.35 -12.52 -3.19
N SER A 186 -23.32 -13.03 -2.42
CA SER A 186 -23.67 -12.63 -1.05
C SER A 186 -22.44 -12.24 -0.22
N THR A 187 -22.55 -11.21 0.62
CA THR A 187 -21.51 -10.70 1.53
C THR A 187 -20.73 -11.83 2.24
N ALA A 188 -21.39 -12.94 2.55
CA ALA A 188 -20.80 -14.14 3.12
C ALA A 188 -19.76 -14.84 2.21
N GLU A 189 -20.00 -14.92 0.90
CA GLU A 189 -19.09 -15.55 -0.07
C GLU A 189 -17.83 -14.70 -0.29
N SER A 190 -17.99 -13.37 -0.37
CA SER A 190 -16.85 -12.45 -0.46
C SER A 190 -15.94 -12.52 0.79
N THR A 191 -16.54 -12.64 1.98
CA THR A 191 -15.85 -12.78 3.26
C THR A 191 -15.14 -14.14 3.34
N THR A 192 -15.78 -15.22 2.90
CA THR A 192 -15.19 -16.57 2.87
C THR A 192 -13.99 -16.63 1.92
N MET A 193 -14.12 -16.03 0.72
CA MET A 193 -13.01 -15.98 -0.24
C MET A 193 -11.85 -15.12 0.27
N PHE A 194 -12.14 -14.04 1.00
CA PHE A 194 -11.15 -13.24 1.69
C PHE A 194 -10.41 -14.04 2.77
N LEU A 195 -11.15 -14.73 3.65
CA LEU A 195 -10.60 -15.61 4.68
C LEU A 195 -9.68 -16.68 4.08
N TRP A 196 -10.11 -17.34 3.01
CA TRP A 196 -9.30 -18.36 2.33
C TRP A 196 -8.00 -17.79 1.74
N LYS A 197 -8.06 -16.60 1.10
CA LYS A 197 -6.86 -15.95 0.55
C LYS A 197 -5.87 -15.57 1.67
N TYR A 198 -6.37 -15.10 2.80
CA TYR A 198 -5.53 -14.79 3.97
C TYR A 198 -4.97 -16.04 4.62
N ALA A 199 -5.77 -17.09 4.81
CA ALA A 199 -5.33 -18.39 5.33
C ALA A 199 -4.24 -19.00 4.45
N ARG A 200 -4.40 -18.99 3.12
CA ARG A 200 -3.38 -19.47 2.19
C ARG A 200 -2.08 -18.67 2.29
N LYS A 201 -2.15 -17.33 2.38
CA LYS A 201 -0.96 -16.49 2.57
C LYS A 201 -0.29 -16.71 3.92
N GLY A 202 -1.08 -16.86 4.98
CA GLY A 202 -0.62 -17.21 6.32
C GLY A 202 0.10 -18.55 6.32
N GLY A 203 -0.47 -19.57 5.69
CA GLY A 203 0.15 -20.89 5.53
C GLY A 203 1.48 -20.86 4.78
N ILE A 204 1.57 -20.12 3.67
CA ILE A 204 2.85 -19.94 2.94
C ILE A 204 3.88 -19.23 3.84
N SER A 205 3.46 -18.20 4.57
CA SER A 205 4.35 -17.43 5.45
C SER A 205 4.84 -18.27 6.63
N LEU A 206 3.96 -19.09 7.23
CA LEU A 206 4.32 -20.07 8.24
C LEU A 206 5.27 -21.14 7.70
N GLY A 207 5.05 -21.61 6.46
CA GLY A 207 5.94 -22.56 5.80
C GLY A 207 7.35 -21.99 5.57
N ILE A 208 7.45 -20.74 5.12
CA ILE A 208 8.73 -20.02 4.98
C ILE A 208 9.40 -19.85 6.35
N PHE A 209 8.64 -19.50 7.38
CA PHE A 209 9.13 -19.36 8.74
C PHE A 209 9.65 -20.70 9.29
N ALA A 210 8.91 -21.79 9.13
CA ALA A 210 9.36 -23.14 9.53
C ALA A 210 10.63 -23.56 8.78
N ALA A 211 10.69 -23.34 7.46
CA ALA A 211 11.88 -23.62 6.65
C ALA A 211 13.11 -22.79 7.07
N SER A 212 12.91 -21.64 7.72
CA SER A 212 14.01 -20.81 8.24
C SER A 212 14.75 -21.43 9.44
N TYR A 213 14.17 -22.44 10.10
CA TYR A 213 14.81 -23.18 11.19
C TYR A 213 15.69 -24.35 10.72
N LEU A 214 15.78 -24.60 9.40
CA LEU A 214 16.66 -25.64 8.87
C LEU A 214 18.15 -25.27 9.09
N PRO A 215 18.98 -26.17 9.67
CA PRO A 215 20.31 -25.84 10.18
C PRO A 215 21.34 -25.40 9.12
N VAL A 216 21.09 -25.66 7.83
CA VAL A 216 22.01 -25.30 6.73
C VAL A 216 21.39 -24.27 5.79
N VAL A 217 20.13 -24.48 5.39
CA VAL A 217 19.46 -23.65 4.38
C VAL A 217 18.66 -22.51 5.00
N GLY A 218 18.25 -22.67 6.28
CA GLY A 218 17.31 -21.78 6.95
C GLY A 218 17.77 -20.35 7.08
N GLN A 219 19.10 -20.14 7.17
CA GLN A 219 19.69 -18.79 7.21
C GLN A 219 19.37 -17.98 5.94
N LEU A 220 19.27 -18.65 4.78
CA LEU A 220 19.05 -18.06 3.46
C LEU A 220 17.58 -18.04 3.03
N VAL A 221 16.73 -18.86 3.64
CA VAL A 221 15.29 -18.96 3.29
C VAL A 221 14.58 -17.60 3.42
N LEU A 222 14.74 -16.91 4.56
CA LEU A 222 14.08 -15.62 4.78
C LEU A 222 14.60 -14.53 3.84
N PRO A 223 15.93 -14.31 3.68
CA PRO A 223 16.45 -13.37 2.69
C PRO A 223 16.04 -13.69 1.26
N ALA A 224 16.07 -14.97 0.84
CA ALA A 224 15.72 -15.36 -0.52
C ALA A 224 14.23 -15.16 -0.82
N ALA A 225 13.34 -15.57 0.09
CA ALA A 225 11.90 -15.37 -0.05
C ALA A 225 11.54 -13.87 -0.05
N SER A 226 12.20 -13.11 0.80
CA SER A 226 12.06 -11.66 0.91
C SER A 226 12.53 -10.95 -0.37
N PHE A 227 13.71 -11.32 -0.88
CA PHE A 227 14.26 -10.79 -2.13
C PHE A 227 13.35 -11.13 -3.32
N TYR A 228 12.91 -12.37 -3.44
CA TYR A 228 12.03 -12.81 -4.52
C TYR A 228 10.72 -11.99 -4.55
N THR A 229 10.10 -11.80 -3.39
CA THR A 229 8.83 -11.07 -3.29
C THR A 229 9.02 -9.58 -3.54
N PHE A 230 10.11 -9.01 -3.00
CA PHE A 230 10.41 -7.58 -3.10
C PHE A 230 10.86 -7.19 -4.51
N ASN A 231 11.76 -7.96 -5.14
CA ASN A 231 12.21 -7.75 -6.52
C ASN A 231 11.03 -7.75 -7.50
N LYS A 232 10.11 -8.70 -7.37
CA LYS A 232 8.91 -8.77 -8.21
C LYS A 232 8.03 -7.52 -8.12
N THR A 233 8.11 -6.79 -7.00
CA THR A 233 7.25 -5.65 -6.70
C THR A 233 7.95 -4.32 -6.99
N VAL A 234 9.22 -4.19 -6.61
CA VAL A 234 9.96 -2.93 -6.59
C VAL A 234 10.96 -2.84 -7.75
N GLY A 235 11.37 -3.96 -8.32
CA GLY A 235 12.40 -4.02 -9.37
C GLY A 235 13.76 -4.43 -8.82
N LEU A 236 14.67 -4.75 -9.73
CA LEU A 236 15.94 -5.39 -9.42
C LEU A 236 16.90 -4.41 -8.73
N GLY A 237 16.92 -3.14 -9.13
CA GLY A 237 17.81 -2.13 -8.53
C GLY A 237 17.62 -1.95 -7.02
N PRO A 238 16.45 -1.51 -6.54
CA PRO A 238 16.20 -1.34 -5.11
C PRO A 238 16.35 -2.64 -4.32
N ALA A 239 15.93 -3.77 -4.90
CA ALA A 239 16.09 -5.07 -4.27
C ALA A 239 17.58 -5.43 -4.09
N SER A 240 18.41 -5.24 -5.12
CA SER A 240 19.84 -5.50 -5.03
C SER A 240 20.54 -4.59 -4.03
N VAL A 241 20.15 -3.31 -3.91
CA VAL A 241 20.71 -2.40 -2.90
C VAL A 241 20.32 -2.86 -1.50
N ILE A 242 19.02 -3.02 -1.22
CA ILE A 242 18.51 -3.37 0.11
C ILE A 242 19.08 -4.72 0.55
N PHE A 243 18.99 -5.75 -0.30
CA PHE A 243 19.46 -7.09 0.05
C PHE A 243 20.99 -7.23 -0.07
N GLY A 244 21.68 -6.43 -0.88
CA GLY A 244 23.14 -6.35 -0.88
C GLY A 244 23.68 -5.75 0.41
N THR A 245 23.10 -4.63 0.87
CA THR A 245 23.44 -4.05 2.18
C THR A 245 22.96 -4.90 3.36
N SER A 246 21.97 -5.77 3.12
CA SER A 246 21.41 -6.62 4.16
C SER A 246 22.35 -7.66 4.73
N ILE A 247 23.44 -7.97 4.02
CA ILE A 247 24.52 -8.83 4.51
C ILE A 247 25.14 -8.23 5.79
N PHE A 248 25.13 -6.90 5.92
CA PHE A 248 25.69 -6.17 7.05
C PHE A 248 24.63 -5.73 8.09
N LEU A 249 23.34 -5.95 7.81
CA LEU A 249 22.24 -5.54 8.69
C LEU A 249 21.62 -6.75 9.41
N PRO A 250 21.28 -6.62 10.70
CA PRO A 250 20.52 -7.66 11.40
C PRO A 250 19.21 -7.99 10.68
N LYS A 251 18.90 -9.29 10.56
CA LYS A 251 17.72 -9.79 9.82
C LYS A 251 16.40 -9.18 10.28
N THR A 252 16.30 -8.82 11.56
CA THR A 252 15.13 -8.19 12.17
C THR A 252 14.74 -6.89 11.46
N TYR A 253 15.72 -6.05 11.08
CA TYR A 253 15.45 -4.78 10.39
C TYR A 253 14.91 -4.99 8.98
N LEU A 254 15.35 -6.03 8.27
CA LEU A 254 14.82 -6.39 6.95
C LEU A 254 13.36 -6.82 7.04
N VAL A 255 13.04 -7.67 8.02
CA VAL A 255 11.67 -8.13 8.24
C VAL A 255 10.77 -6.96 8.58
N ILE A 256 11.18 -6.08 9.50
CA ILE A 256 10.44 -4.86 9.86
C ILE A 256 10.24 -3.97 8.64
N PHE A 257 11.29 -3.73 7.85
CA PHE A 257 11.22 -2.91 6.64
C PHE A 257 10.24 -3.50 5.62
N LEU A 258 10.37 -4.79 5.29
CA LEU A 258 9.51 -5.45 4.32
C LEU A 258 8.05 -5.48 4.78
N GLN A 259 7.81 -5.79 6.05
CA GLN A 259 6.48 -5.79 6.60
C GLN A 259 5.88 -4.39 6.54
N THR A 260 6.63 -3.36 6.95
CA THR A 260 6.20 -1.96 6.86
C THR A 260 5.89 -1.56 5.41
N TYR A 261 6.72 -1.99 4.47
CA TYR A 261 6.53 -1.77 3.04
C TYR A 261 5.25 -2.41 2.51
N TYR A 262 5.05 -3.71 2.75
CA TYR A 262 3.84 -4.40 2.30
C TYR A 262 2.59 -3.91 3.01
N ALA A 263 2.69 -3.59 4.30
CA ALA A 263 1.59 -3.06 5.10
C ALA A 263 1.14 -1.69 4.59
N SER A 264 2.08 -0.75 4.42
CA SER A 264 1.83 0.59 3.85
C SER A 264 1.20 0.47 2.46
N ARG A 265 1.76 -0.37 1.58
CA ARG A 265 1.22 -0.60 0.23
C ARG A 265 -0.20 -1.19 0.27
N SER A 266 -0.46 -2.13 1.18
CA SER A 266 -1.78 -2.74 1.33
C SER A 266 -2.79 -1.72 1.82
N LEU A 267 -2.45 -0.96 2.86
CA LEU A 267 -3.26 0.10 3.43
C LEU A 267 -3.66 1.11 2.36
N VAL A 268 -2.70 1.65 1.62
CA VAL A 268 -2.98 2.69 0.61
C VAL A 268 -3.83 2.17 -0.53
N ARG A 269 -3.66 0.90 -0.93
CA ARG A 269 -4.56 0.28 -1.91
C ARG A 269 -5.99 0.18 -1.43
N GLU A 270 -6.16 -0.03 -0.13
CA GLU A 270 -7.47 -0.11 0.50
C GLU A 270 -8.12 1.27 0.61
N LEU A 271 -7.37 2.26 1.12
CA LEU A 271 -7.81 3.66 1.22
C LEU A 271 -8.15 4.30 -0.14
N LEU A 272 -7.49 3.87 -1.22
CA LEU A 272 -7.77 4.38 -2.56
C LEU A 272 -8.92 3.67 -3.27
N GLU A 273 -9.54 2.67 -2.66
CA GLU A 273 -10.61 1.94 -3.34
C GLU A 273 -11.82 2.82 -3.67
N PRO A 274 -12.33 3.71 -2.79
CA PRO A 274 -13.46 4.58 -3.15
C PRO A 274 -13.24 5.34 -4.46
N TYR A 275 -12.00 5.77 -4.71
CA TYR A 275 -11.60 6.37 -5.99
C TYR A 275 -11.63 5.36 -7.14
N PHE A 276 -10.96 4.21 -7.02
CA PHE A 276 -10.87 3.21 -8.10
C PHE A 276 -12.17 2.46 -8.38
N SER A 277 -13.11 2.43 -7.44
CA SER A 277 -14.46 1.90 -7.65
C SER A 277 -15.27 2.77 -8.62
N ARG A 278 -14.92 4.06 -8.73
CA ARG A 278 -15.57 5.05 -9.62
C ARG A 278 -14.78 5.33 -10.88
N VAL A 279 -13.45 5.37 -10.80
CA VAL A 279 -12.57 5.54 -11.97
C VAL A 279 -12.13 4.15 -12.44
N HIS A 280 -12.86 3.59 -13.42
CA HIS A 280 -12.62 2.20 -13.86
C HIS A 280 -11.32 2.09 -14.65
N MET A 281 -10.24 1.75 -13.94
CA MET A 281 -8.98 1.36 -14.54
C MET A 281 -8.90 -0.16 -14.72
N THR A 282 -8.33 -0.61 -15.82
CA THR A 282 -7.95 -2.01 -16.00
C THR A 282 -6.87 -2.40 -14.98
N LYS A 283 -6.68 -3.71 -14.75
CA LYS A 283 -5.63 -4.22 -13.83
C LYS A 283 -4.23 -3.71 -14.21
N GLN A 284 -3.95 -3.56 -15.52
CA GLN A 284 -2.67 -3.06 -16.02
C GLN A 284 -2.51 -1.56 -15.78
N GLN A 285 -3.56 -0.76 -16.06
CA GLN A 285 -3.59 0.68 -15.79
C GLN A 285 -3.42 0.97 -14.29
N LYS A 286 -4.19 0.29 -13.42
CA LYS A 286 -4.07 0.43 -11.96
C LYS A 286 -2.65 0.08 -11.50
N LYS A 287 -2.03 -1.00 -12.03
CA LYS A 287 -0.63 -1.35 -11.71
C LYS A 287 0.35 -0.22 -12.09
N LYS A 288 0.22 0.35 -13.30
CA LYS A 288 1.06 1.47 -13.76
C LYS A 288 0.82 2.74 -12.94
N TRP A 289 -0.44 3.02 -12.57
CA TRP A 289 -0.81 4.16 -11.71
C TRP A 289 -0.14 4.10 -10.33
N PHE A 290 -0.20 2.93 -9.67
CA PHE A 290 0.47 2.74 -8.38
C PHE A 290 1.99 2.82 -8.51
N ARG A 291 2.54 2.34 -9.63
CA ARG A 291 3.97 2.37 -9.88
C ARG A 291 4.48 3.80 -10.08
N SER A 292 3.80 4.63 -10.88
CA SER A 292 4.21 6.01 -11.13
C SER A 292 4.19 6.90 -9.88
N ARG A 293 3.38 6.52 -8.87
CA ARG A 293 3.19 7.23 -7.60
C ARG A 293 3.75 6.47 -6.39
N GLU A 294 4.62 5.48 -6.60
CA GLU A 294 5.02 4.53 -5.55
C GLU A 294 5.68 5.22 -4.34
N GLY A 295 6.63 6.15 -4.56
CA GLY A 295 7.29 6.87 -3.47
C GLY A 295 6.33 7.69 -2.59
N ILE A 296 5.46 8.50 -3.22
CA ILE A 296 4.51 9.36 -2.47
C ILE A 296 3.46 8.55 -1.73
N LEU A 297 2.93 7.50 -2.37
CA LEU A 297 1.99 6.58 -1.76
C LEU A 297 2.63 5.81 -0.61
N PHE A 298 3.87 5.39 -0.76
CA PHE A 298 4.61 4.71 0.31
C PHE A 298 4.80 5.62 1.53
N GLY A 299 5.27 6.85 1.32
CA GLY A 299 5.41 7.84 2.40
C GLY A 299 4.10 8.13 3.12
N PHE A 300 3.02 8.35 2.35
CA PHE A 300 1.68 8.56 2.89
C PHE A 300 1.19 7.36 3.72
N GLY A 301 1.38 6.15 3.18
CA GLY A 301 0.96 4.91 3.83
C GLY A 301 1.79 4.57 5.07
N ILE A 302 3.09 4.86 5.11
CA ILE A 302 3.91 4.65 6.32
C ILE A 302 3.42 5.54 7.45
N GLY A 303 3.14 6.81 7.15
CA GLY A 303 2.65 7.75 8.15
C GLY A 303 1.38 7.24 8.83
N PHE A 304 0.38 6.84 8.05
CA PHE A 304 -0.84 6.25 8.63
C PHE A 304 -0.62 4.87 9.25
N TYR A 305 0.27 4.05 8.69
CA TYR A 305 0.62 2.76 9.28
C TYR A 305 1.17 2.90 10.71
N ILE A 306 2.04 3.89 10.95
CA ILE A 306 2.56 4.19 12.28
C ILE A 306 1.43 4.66 13.21
N LEU A 307 0.55 5.56 12.74
CA LEU A 307 -0.58 6.04 13.55
C LEU A 307 -1.57 4.92 13.90
N LEU A 308 -1.80 3.98 12.98
CA LEU A 308 -2.71 2.84 13.18
C LEU A 308 -2.17 1.80 14.17
N ARG A 309 -0.86 1.75 14.39
CA ARG A 309 -0.25 0.87 15.41
C ARG A 309 -0.55 1.32 16.84
N VAL A 310 -1.05 2.55 17.05
CA VAL A 310 -1.46 3.01 18.37
C VAL A 310 -2.71 2.22 18.81
N PRO A 311 -2.63 1.40 19.88
CA PRO A 311 -3.76 0.59 20.31
C PRO A 311 -4.99 1.44 20.63
N LEU A 312 -6.18 0.88 20.44
CA LEU A 312 -7.50 1.49 20.71
C LEU A 312 -7.90 2.67 19.81
N LEU A 313 -6.95 3.36 19.15
CA LEU A 313 -7.24 4.47 18.24
C LEU A 313 -7.31 4.05 16.76
N GLY A 314 -6.86 2.84 16.41
CA GLY A 314 -6.73 2.40 15.02
C GLY A 314 -7.98 2.59 14.15
N VAL A 315 -9.18 2.41 14.70
CA VAL A 315 -10.45 2.62 13.98
C VAL A 315 -10.69 4.10 13.66
N LEU A 316 -10.50 4.99 14.64
CA LEU A 316 -10.66 6.43 14.44
C LEU A 316 -9.61 6.96 13.47
N ILE A 317 -8.36 6.49 13.63
CA ILE A 317 -7.26 6.81 12.73
C ILE A 317 -7.55 6.31 11.31
N TYR A 318 -8.21 5.17 11.15
CA TYR A 318 -8.60 4.65 9.83
C TYR A 318 -9.61 5.59 9.14
N GLY A 319 -10.61 6.08 9.86
CA GLY A 319 -11.53 7.10 9.32
C GLY A 319 -10.81 8.39 8.93
N ILE A 320 -9.87 8.86 9.75
CA ILE A 320 -9.01 10.00 9.42
C ILE A 320 -8.16 9.71 8.19
N ALA A 321 -7.61 8.49 8.05
CA ALA A 321 -6.81 8.08 6.91
C ALA A 321 -7.63 8.07 5.60
N GLU A 322 -8.86 7.57 5.65
CA GLU A 322 -9.80 7.56 4.53
C GLU A 322 -10.13 8.99 4.08
N ALA A 323 -10.47 9.87 5.03
CA ALA A 323 -10.71 11.28 4.77
C ALA A 323 -9.48 12.02 4.22
N SER A 324 -8.30 11.71 4.76
CA SER A 324 -7.02 12.25 4.29
C SER A 324 -6.68 11.77 2.89
N THR A 325 -7.18 10.59 2.50
CA THR A 325 -6.98 10.05 1.15
C THR A 325 -7.78 10.82 0.11
N ALA A 326 -8.94 11.37 0.48
CA ALA A 326 -9.65 12.32 -0.39
C ALA A 326 -8.78 13.55 -0.68
N TYR A 327 -8.14 14.13 0.34
CA TYR A 327 -7.18 15.22 0.14
C TYR A 327 -5.99 14.79 -0.72
N LEU A 328 -5.40 13.61 -0.45
CA LEU A 328 -4.29 13.07 -1.25
C LEU A 328 -4.64 12.97 -2.74
N ILE A 329 -5.83 12.43 -3.08
CA ILE A 329 -6.31 12.32 -4.46
C ILE A 329 -6.32 13.68 -5.15
N THR A 330 -6.82 14.72 -4.47
CA THR A 330 -6.79 16.08 -5.01
C THR A 330 -5.39 16.65 -5.22
N LYS A 331 -4.31 15.96 -4.84
CA LYS A 331 -2.92 16.41 -5.06
C LYS A 331 -2.16 15.58 -6.08
N ILE A 332 -2.58 14.34 -6.33
CA ILE A 332 -1.81 13.38 -7.15
C ILE A 332 -2.57 12.90 -8.40
N THR A 333 -3.80 13.38 -8.61
CA THR A 333 -4.59 13.16 -9.82
C THR A 333 -5.13 14.49 -10.32
N ASP A 334 -5.54 14.53 -11.58
CA ASP A 334 -6.27 15.66 -12.14
C ASP A 334 -7.75 15.61 -11.70
N PRO A 335 -8.49 16.74 -11.74
CA PRO A 335 -9.92 16.73 -11.46
C PRO A 335 -10.67 15.86 -12.47
N PRO A 336 -11.63 15.03 -12.02
CA PRO A 336 -12.42 14.19 -12.90
C PRO A 336 -13.33 15.04 -13.80
N PRO A 337 -13.39 14.76 -15.12
CA PRO A 337 -14.31 15.43 -16.03
C PRO A 337 -15.73 14.87 -15.91
N PRO A 338 -16.72 15.41 -16.63
CA PRO A 338 -18.07 14.86 -16.70
C PRO A 338 -18.07 13.36 -17.10
N PRO A 339 -19.12 12.59 -16.72
CA PRO A 339 -19.18 11.14 -16.94
C PRO A 339 -18.97 10.67 -18.38
N SER A 340 -19.28 11.52 -19.38
CA SER A 340 -19.06 11.27 -20.80
C SER A 340 -17.59 11.00 -21.17
N GLU A 341 -16.64 11.63 -20.46
CA GLU A 341 -15.21 11.58 -20.78
C GLU A 341 -14.42 10.65 -19.85
N ARG A 342 -15.11 9.91 -18.99
CA ARG A 342 -14.51 9.09 -17.94
C ARG A 342 -13.48 8.06 -18.44
N ALA A 343 -13.70 7.49 -19.62
CA ALA A 343 -12.79 6.50 -20.18
C ALA A 343 -11.45 7.13 -20.57
N ALA A 344 -11.49 8.27 -21.27
CA ALA A 344 -10.30 9.05 -21.64
C ALA A 344 -9.59 9.57 -20.38
N PHE A 345 -10.35 10.01 -19.38
CA PHE A 345 -9.79 10.40 -18.08
C PHE A 345 -8.99 9.26 -17.43
N ALA A 346 -9.56 8.06 -17.33
CA ALA A 346 -8.88 6.91 -16.72
C ALA A 346 -7.54 6.58 -17.41
N GLU A 347 -7.47 6.74 -18.74
CA GLU A 347 -6.24 6.58 -19.52
C GLU A 347 -5.23 7.69 -19.25
N SER A 348 -5.68 8.95 -19.20
CA SER A 348 -4.83 10.10 -18.92
C SER A 348 -4.14 10.03 -17.55
N GLN A 349 -4.79 9.41 -16.57
CA GLN A 349 -4.32 9.37 -15.18
C GLN A 349 -3.26 8.29 -14.91
N VAL A 350 -3.03 7.36 -15.85
CA VAL A 350 -2.12 6.21 -15.66
C VAL A 350 -0.71 6.64 -15.25
N VAL A 351 -0.18 7.69 -15.87
CA VAL A 351 1.15 8.25 -15.59
C VAL A 351 1.00 9.55 -14.82
N TRP A 352 1.85 9.76 -13.82
CA TRP A 352 1.88 11.04 -13.10
C TRP A 352 2.70 12.07 -13.87
N LYS A 353 2.00 12.97 -14.58
CA LYS A 353 2.61 13.93 -15.51
C LYS A 353 3.42 15.03 -14.81
N ASN A 354 2.96 15.51 -13.65
CA ASN A 354 3.53 16.69 -12.98
C ASN A 354 4.37 16.33 -11.74
N LYS A 355 4.94 15.11 -11.71
CA LYS A 355 5.65 14.60 -10.53
C LYS A 355 6.79 15.52 -10.08
N HIS A 356 7.68 15.89 -10.99
CA HIS A 356 8.88 16.66 -10.64
C HIS A 356 8.53 18.05 -10.07
N GLU A 357 7.56 18.72 -10.68
CA GLU A 357 7.11 20.04 -10.22
C GLU A 357 6.41 19.94 -8.87
N PHE A 358 5.58 18.91 -8.69
CA PHE A 358 4.89 18.66 -7.44
C PHE A 358 5.88 18.49 -6.27
N LEU A 359 7.02 17.84 -6.49
CA LEU A 359 8.03 17.63 -5.46
C LEU A 359 8.77 18.93 -5.08
N ASN A 360 8.83 19.91 -5.99
CA ASN A 360 9.56 21.16 -5.79
C ASN A 360 8.71 22.30 -5.18
N LEU A 361 7.38 22.17 -5.16
CA LEU A 361 6.49 23.22 -4.64
C LEU A 361 6.57 23.41 -3.12
N SER A 362 6.08 24.54 -2.63
CA SER A 362 5.79 24.68 -1.19
C SER A 362 4.52 23.89 -0.81
N LEU A 363 4.35 23.53 0.47
CA LEU A 363 3.12 22.86 0.93
C LEU A 363 1.87 23.75 0.79
N GLY A 364 2.04 25.08 0.75
CA GLY A 364 0.94 26.03 0.56
C GLY A 364 0.43 26.12 -0.87
N ASP A 365 1.30 25.78 -1.84
CA ASP A 365 1.10 26.00 -3.28
C ASP A 365 0.84 24.71 -4.05
N LEU A 366 0.52 23.61 -3.35
CA LEU A 366 0.28 22.30 -3.98
C LEU A 366 -0.91 22.30 -4.96
N ASP A 367 -1.79 23.30 -4.90
CA ASP A 367 -2.91 23.46 -5.83
C ASP A 367 -2.50 24.11 -7.18
N ALA A 368 -1.31 24.73 -7.27
CA ALA A 368 -0.90 25.53 -8.43
C ALA A 368 -0.72 24.72 -9.73
N LEU A 369 -0.55 23.39 -9.63
CA LEU A 369 -0.39 22.52 -10.79
C LEU A 369 -1.70 22.08 -11.42
N GLN A 370 -2.83 22.41 -10.81
CA GLN A 370 -4.17 21.98 -11.25
C GLN A 370 -4.98 23.11 -11.86
N THR A 371 -4.48 24.33 -11.80
CA THR A 371 -5.13 25.54 -12.34
C THR A 371 -4.79 25.79 -13.82
N ASN A 372 -3.88 25.01 -14.42
CA ASN A 372 -3.49 25.14 -15.83
C ASN A 372 -3.39 23.76 -16.51
N PRO A 373 -4.36 23.37 -17.36
CA PRO A 373 -4.19 22.24 -18.26
C PRO A 373 -3.07 22.59 -19.24
N ARG A 374 -1.89 21.97 -19.12
CA ARG A 374 -0.85 22.15 -20.13
C ARG A 374 -1.19 21.32 -21.36
N GLU A 375 -1.10 21.95 -22.54
CA GLU A 375 -1.26 21.29 -23.84
C GLU A 375 -0.19 20.22 -24.11
N ASN A 376 0.93 20.18 -23.37
CA ASN A 376 2.04 19.26 -23.63
C ASN A 376 2.55 18.52 -22.37
N PRO A 377 2.53 17.18 -22.34
CA PRO A 377 3.20 16.41 -21.29
C PRO A 377 4.73 16.56 -21.38
N PRO A 378 5.47 16.51 -20.26
CA PRO A 378 6.94 16.56 -20.27
C PRO A 378 7.55 15.36 -21.02
N PRO A 379 8.79 15.46 -21.52
CA PRO A 379 9.35 14.56 -22.55
C PRO A 379 9.58 13.10 -22.14
N TYR A 380 9.15 12.66 -20.96
CA TYR A 380 9.31 11.28 -20.51
C TYR A 380 8.01 10.47 -20.68
N ALA A 381 7.57 10.30 -21.93
CA ALA A 381 6.70 9.17 -22.22
C ALA A 381 7.55 7.89 -22.05
N GLU A 382 7.19 7.00 -21.13
CA GLU A 382 7.65 5.62 -21.18
C GLU A 382 7.30 5.08 -22.58
N VAL A 383 8.28 5.01 -23.47
CA VAL A 383 8.12 4.35 -24.77
C VAL A 383 7.69 2.91 -24.49
N ASP A 384 6.45 2.58 -24.81
CA ASP A 384 5.95 1.20 -24.76
C ASP A 384 6.56 0.45 -25.95
N PRO A 385 7.48 -0.51 -25.73
CA PRO A 385 8.14 -1.21 -26.82
C PRO A 385 7.17 -2.07 -27.65
N ARG A 386 5.92 -2.20 -27.23
CA ARG A 386 4.88 -2.94 -27.96
C ARG A 386 4.20 -2.09 -29.05
N ALA A 387 4.30 -0.76 -28.99
CA ALA A 387 3.70 0.12 -29.99
C ALA A 387 4.50 0.18 -31.30
N GLN A 388 5.80 -0.11 -31.27
CA GLN A 388 6.66 -0.11 -32.47
C GLN A 388 6.56 -1.40 -33.32
N LYS A 389 5.78 -2.40 -32.91
CA LYS A 389 5.67 -3.68 -33.63
C LYS A 389 4.49 -3.79 -34.59
N SER A 390 3.74 -2.72 -34.85
CA SER A 390 2.61 -2.73 -35.80
C SER A 390 2.84 -1.94 -37.09
N THR A 391 4.07 -1.46 -37.35
CA THR A 391 4.43 -0.77 -38.59
C THR A 391 5.84 -1.16 -39.01
N SER A 392 5.97 -2.39 -39.51
CA SER A 392 7.08 -2.83 -40.37
C SER A 392 6.68 -4.11 -41.07
#